data_AF-A0AAU9RTZ0-F1
#
_entry.id   AF-A0AAU9RTZ0-F1
#
_cell.length_a   1.000
_cell.length_b   1.000
_cell.length_c   1.000
_cell.angle_alpha   90.00
_cell.angle_beta   90.00
_cell.angle_gamma   90.00
#
_symmetry.space_group_name_H-M   'P 1'
#
loop_
_entity.id
_entity.type
_entity.pdbx_description
1 polymer ?
#
loop_
_entity_poly.entity_id
_entity_poly.type
_entity_poly.pdbx_seq_one_letter_code
_entity_poly.pdbx_strand_id
1 'polypeptide(L)'
;MRNQLQIQRKVTVNGFILDPSQVKLANWIFQTYPETAVNVKLQDDELRTRYMSLLLGIIKRLYHKPLRGLTEDELSKVSKELSDVKRAGFSVEWLASKLARVSSEKKTSEDRIRELKKELQQLKLTVSEEKSKLNKRPCWITKTEIHISF
;
A
#
# COMPACT_ATOMS: atom_id res chain seq x y z
N MET A 1 27.67 -14.07 -30.38
CA MET A 1 27.06 -13.79 -29.07
C MET A 1 26.05 -14.89 -28.78
N ARG A 2 26.33 -15.79 -27.84
CA ARG A 2 25.43 -16.93 -27.54
C ARG A 2 24.33 -16.43 -26.60
N ASN A 3 23.07 -16.52 -27.05
CA ASN A 3 21.89 -16.33 -26.21
C ASN A 3 21.87 -17.44 -25.14
N GLN A 4 22.31 -17.08 -23.94
CA GLN A 4 22.20 -17.96 -22.78
C GLN A 4 20.78 -17.79 -22.23
N LEU A 5 19.86 -18.63 -22.71
CA LEU A 5 18.59 -18.85 -22.03
C LEU A 5 18.94 -19.27 -20.59
N GLN A 6 18.76 -18.35 -19.63
CA GLN A 6 18.84 -18.70 -18.23
C GLN A 6 17.73 -19.70 -17.95
N ILE A 7 18.05 -20.99 -17.99
CA ILE A 7 17.21 -22.02 -17.40
C ILE A 7 17.21 -21.71 -15.90
N GLN A 8 16.22 -20.97 -15.44
CA GLN A 8 16.02 -20.79 -14.01
C GLN A 8 15.68 -22.15 -13.43
N ARG A 9 16.67 -22.78 -12.78
CA ARG A 9 16.45 -24.01 -12.03
C ARG A 9 15.43 -23.71 -10.94
N LYS A 10 14.25 -24.32 -11.05
CA LYS A 10 13.27 -24.35 -9.97
C LYS A 10 13.85 -25.09 -8.77
N VAL A 11 13.43 -24.69 -7.56
CA VAL A 11 13.89 -25.26 -6.29
C VAL A 11 12.69 -25.77 -5.52
N THR A 12 12.78 -27.00 -5.01
CA THR A 12 11.72 -27.57 -4.17
C THR A 12 11.91 -27.18 -2.71
N VAL A 13 10.89 -26.57 -2.11
CA VAL A 13 10.86 -26.17 -0.69
C VAL A 13 9.58 -26.70 -0.07
N ASN A 14 9.67 -27.56 0.96
CA ASN A 14 8.52 -28.15 1.65
C ASN A 14 7.43 -28.72 0.71
N GLY A 15 7.85 -29.37 -0.37
CA GLY A 15 6.94 -29.97 -1.36
C GLY A 15 6.28 -28.95 -2.31
N PHE A 16 6.87 -27.76 -2.49
CA PHE A 16 6.47 -26.75 -3.46
C PHE A 16 7.62 -26.44 -4.42
N ILE A 17 7.34 -26.34 -5.72
CA ILE A 17 8.34 -26.04 -6.75
C ILE A 17 8.38 -24.51 -6.95
N LEU A 18 9.46 -23.85 -6.55
CA LEU A 18 9.54 -22.39 -6.49
C LEU A 18 10.67 -21.82 -7.35
N ASP A 19 10.54 -20.54 -7.72
CA ASP A 19 11.67 -19.80 -8.28
C ASP A 19 12.71 -19.51 -7.19
N PRO A 20 14.02 -19.50 -7.52
CA PRO A 20 15.07 -19.18 -6.54
C PRO A 20 14.83 -17.86 -5.80
N SER A 21 14.24 -16.87 -6.47
CA SER A 21 13.89 -15.56 -5.90
C SER A 21 12.81 -15.62 -4.81
N GLN A 22 12.05 -16.70 -4.74
CA GLN A 22 10.96 -16.92 -3.78
C GLN A 22 11.40 -17.74 -2.57
N VAL A 23 12.47 -18.52 -2.68
CA VAL A 23 12.93 -19.49 -1.66
C VAL A 23 13.13 -18.84 -0.30
N LYS A 24 13.77 -17.66 -0.24
CA LYS A 24 14.01 -16.95 1.02
C LYS A 24 12.69 -16.61 1.74
N LEU A 25 11.70 -16.13 0.99
CA LEU A 25 10.40 -15.77 1.55
C LEU A 25 9.61 -17.02 1.98
N ALA A 26 9.65 -18.09 1.18
CA ALA A 26 9.03 -19.36 1.53
C ALA A 26 9.60 -19.96 2.81
N ASN A 27 10.93 -19.98 2.95
CA ASN A 27 11.60 -20.46 4.16
C ASN A 27 11.19 -19.65 5.40
N TRP A 28 11.13 -18.32 5.27
CA TRP A 28 10.67 -17.46 6.36
C TRP A 28 9.22 -17.78 6.78
N ILE A 29 8.31 -18.03 5.83
CA ILE A 29 6.93 -18.44 6.15
C ILE A 29 6.94 -19.73 6.94
N PHE A 30 7.64 -20.77 6.47
CA PHE A 30 7.60 -22.07 7.13
C PHE A 30 8.33 -22.10 8.47
N GLN A 31 9.26 -21.18 8.71
CA GLN A 31 9.88 -20.99 10.02
C GLN A 31 8.97 -20.22 10.98
N THR A 32 8.24 -19.21 10.49
CA THR A 32 7.44 -18.30 11.34
C THR A 32 6.03 -18.82 11.57
N TYR A 33 5.45 -19.46 10.55
CA TYR A 33 4.06 -19.95 10.47
C TYR A 33 4.06 -21.38 9.89
N PRO A 34 4.68 -22.36 10.58
CA PRO A 34 4.82 -23.73 10.08
C PRO A 34 3.47 -24.39 9.74
N GLU A 35 2.39 -23.98 10.39
CA GLU A 35 1.02 -24.44 10.15
C GLU A 35 0.48 -24.07 8.77
N THR A 36 1.11 -23.12 8.07
CA THR A 36 0.59 -22.51 6.82
C THR A 36 0.20 -23.53 5.76
N ALA A 37 0.95 -24.61 5.60
CA ALA A 37 0.71 -25.61 4.56
C ALA A 37 0.26 -26.99 5.08
N VAL A 38 -0.01 -27.13 6.38
CA VAL A 38 -0.29 -28.44 7.01
C VAL A 38 -1.56 -29.08 6.44
N ASN A 39 -2.59 -28.29 6.14
CA ASN A 39 -3.90 -28.79 5.70
C ASN A 39 -4.14 -28.63 4.20
N VAL A 40 -3.08 -28.43 3.40
CA VAL A 40 -3.19 -28.20 1.96
C VAL A 40 -3.79 -29.44 1.29
N LYS A 41 -4.91 -29.25 0.61
CA LYS A 41 -5.68 -30.34 -0.01
C LYS A 41 -5.27 -30.63 -1.47
N LEU A 42 -4.33 -29.86 -2.00
CA LEU A 42 -3.89 -29.94 -3.38
C LEU A 42 -2.89 -31.09 -3.56
N GLN A 43 -3.24 -32.06 -4.41
CA GLN A 43 -2.39 -33.18 -4.79
C GLN A 43 -1.52 -32.89 -6.02
N ASP A 44 -2.03 -32.09 -6.94
CA ASP A 44 -1.31 -31.72 -8.17
C ASP A 44 -0.21 -30.69 -7.88
N ASP A 45 1.03 -31.00 -8.30
CA ASP A 45 2.21 -30.17 -8.03
C ASP A 45 2.16 -28.80 -8.72
N GLU A 46 1.52 -28.71 -9.89
CA GLU A 46 1.37 -27.44 -10.60
C GLU A 46 0.40 -26.53 -9.84
N LEU A 47 -0.74 -27.06 -9.38
CA LEU A 47 -1.69 -26.34 -8.54
C LEU A 47 -1.05 -25.92 -7.22
N ARG A 48 -0.33 -26.82 -6.52
CA ARG A 48 0.39 -26.48 -5.29
C ARG A 48 1.35 -25.31 -5.51
N THR A 49 2.11 -25.37 -6.59
CA THR A 49 3.07 -24.32 -6.99
C THR A 49 2.38 -23.00 -7.29
N ARG A 50 1.23 -23.04 -7.99
CA ARG A 50 0.46 -21.85 -8.32
C ARG A 50 -0.11 -21.17 -7.09
N TYR A 51 -0.69 -21.93 -6.17
CA TYR A 51 -1.21 -21.41 -4.91
C TYR A 51 -0.11 -20.88 -3.99
N MET A 52 1.05 -21.55 -3.93
CA MET A 52 2.19 -21.04 -3.17
C MET A 52 2.73 -19.73 -3.77
N SER A 53 2.80 -19.64 -5.10
CA SER A 53 3.17 -18.39 -5.79
C SER A 53 2.16 -17.26 -5.51
N LEU A 54 0.87 -17.58 -5.48
CA LEU A 54 -0.19 -16.63 -5.12
C LEU A 54 -0.03 -16.13 -3.68
N LEU A 55 0.19 -17.04 -2.72
CA LEU A 55 0.46 -16.72 -1.32
C LEU A 55 1.68 -15.80 -1.16
N LEU A 56 2.78 -16.10 -1.83
CA LEU A 56 3.98 -15.25 -1.83
C LEU A 56 3.70 -13.87 -2.45
N GLY A 57 2.85 -13.79 -3.47
CA GLY A 57 2.37 -12.55 -4.06
C GLY A 57 1.57 -11.69 -3.08
N ILE A 58 0.68 -12.31 -2.30
CA ILE A 58 -0.09 -11.64 -1.24
C ILE A 58 0.86 -11.05 -0.19
N ILE A 59 1.85 -11.84 0.27
CA ILE A 59 2.81 -11.38 1.27
C ILE A 59 3.62 -10.18 0.75
N LYS A 60 4.11 -10.25 -0.50
CA LYS A 60 4.81 -9.11 -1.12
C LYS A 60 3.96 -7.84 -1.12
N ARG A 61 2.64 -7.95 -1.42
CA ARG A 61 1.73 -6.80 -1.38
C ARG A 61 1.51 -6.28 0.05
N LEU A 62 1.31 -7.14 1.04
CA LEU A 62 0.96 -6.72 2.40
C LEU A 62 2.15 -6.30 3.28
N TYR A 63 3.34 -6.82 3.01
CA TYR A 63 4.52 -6.54 3.83
C TYR A 63 5.53 -5.61 3.17
N HIS A 64 5.65 -5.64 1.83
CA HIS A 64 6.72 -4.92 1.13
C HIS A 64 6.21 -3.73 0.31
N LYS A 65 4.92 -3.69 -0.04
CA LYS A 65 4.36 -2.53 -0.74
C LYS A 65 4.12 -1.39 0.26
N PRO A 66 4.57 -0.15 -0.03
CA PRO A 66 4.25 1.00 0.81
C PRO A 66 2.74 1.23 0.89
N LEU A 67 2.24 1.63 2.06
CA LEU A 67 0.81 1.87 2.31
C LEU A 67 0.19 2.84 1.29
N ARG A 68 0.92 3.91 0.93
CA ARG A 68 0.49 4.89 -0.09
C ARG A 68 0.24 4.28 -1.46
N GLY A 69 0.93 3.19 -1.78
CA GLY A 69 0.85 2.51 -3.06
C GLY A 69 -0.22 1.41 -3.10
N LEU A 70 -0.84 1.08 -1.97
CA LEU A 70 -1.95 0.14 -1.92
C LEU A 70 -3.26 0.90 -2.20
N THR A 71 -4.03 0.42 -3.17
CA THR A 71 -5.39 0.92 -3.44
C THR A 71 -6.45 0.03 -2.79
N GLU A 72 -7.66 0.54 -2.64
CA GLU A 72 -8.80 -0.25 -2.13
C GLU A 72 -9.09 -1.46 -3.02
N ASP A 73 -9.01 -1.28 -4.35
CA ASP A 73 -9.18 -2.39 -5.30
C ASP A 73 -8.11 -3.47 -5.13
N GLU A 74 -6.87 -3.08 -4.86
CA GLU A 74 -5.79 -4.03 -4.58
C GLU A 74 -6.01 -4.79 -3.27
N LEU A 75 -6.47 -4.10 -2.21
CA LEU A 75 -6.80 -4.74 -0.93
C LEU A 75 -8.00 -5.69 -1.07
N SER A 76 -9.02 -5.30 -1.82
CA SER A 76 -10.15 -6.15 -2.19
C SER A 76 -9.72 -7.37 -2.99
N LYS A 77 -8.82 -7.19 -3.96
CA LYS A 77 -8.23 -8.30 -4.72
C LYS A 77 -7.44 -9.25 -3.81
N VAL A 78 -6.59 -8.70 -2.93
CA VAL A 78 -5.84 -9.51 -1.95
C VAL A 78 -6.77 -10.29 -1.04
N SER A 79 -7.90 -9.71 -0.61
CA SER A 79 -8.91 -10.40 0.20
C SER A 79 -9.50 -11.62 -0.52
N LYS A 80 -9.83 -11.47 -1.81
CA LYS A 80 -10.33 -12.57 -2.65
C LYS A 80 -9.29 -13.66 -2.84
N GLU A 81 -8.06 -13.29 -3.21
CA GLU A 81 -6.96 -14.24 -3.38
C GLU A 81 -6.63 -14.99 -2.09
N LEU A 82 -6.67 -14.30 -0.94
CA LEU A 82 -6.46 -14.93 0.37
C LEU A 82 -7.58 -15.93 0.70
N SER A 83 -8.82 -15.62 0.33
CA SER A 83 -9.95 -16.53 0.47
C SER A 83 -9.78 -17.79 -0.39
N ASP A 84 -9.24 -17.65 -1.61
CA ASP A 84 -8.94 -18.78 -2.48
C ASP A 84 -7.82 -19.66 -1.91
N VAL A 85 -6.75 -19.05 -1.39
CA VAL A 85 -5.65 -19.76 -0.72
C VAL A 85 -6.16 -20.52 0.51
N LYS A 86 -7.02 -19.90 1.32
CA LYS A 86 -7.68 -20.55 2.47
C LYS A 86 -8.54 -21.73 2.02
N ARG A 87 -9.31 -21.58 0.94
CA ARG A 87 -10.15 -22.66 0.38
C ARG A 87 -9.32 -23.86 -0.11
N ALA A 88 -8.11 -23.61 -0.60
CA ALA A 88 -7.16 -24.66 -0.97
C ALA A 88 -6.53 -25.40 0.23
N GLY A 89 -6.87 -25.01 1.47
CA GLY A 89 -6.44 -25.68 2.70
C GLY A 89 -5.21 -25.06 3.35
N PHE A 90 -4.73 -23.92 2.88
CA PHE A 90 -3.66 -23.21 3.59
C PHE A 90 -4.21 -22.53 4.85
N SER A 91 -3.51 -22.69 5.98
CA SER A 91 -3.80 -22.01 7.24
C SER A 91 -3.22 -20.59 7.20
N VAL A 92 -4.01 -19.60 6.77
CA VAL A 92 -3.54 -18.23 6.50
C VAL A 92 -4.21 -17.17 7.36
N GLU A 93 -4.67 -17.53 8.56
CA GLU A 93 -5.33 -16.59 9.49
C GLU A 93 -4.41 -15.43 9.86
N TRP A 94 -3.10 -15.68 10.01
CA TRP A 94 -2.10 -14.65 10.29
C TRP A 94 -2.04 -13.58 9.17
N LEU A 95 -2.27 -13.97 7.91
CA LEU A 95 -2.37 -13.03 6.79
C LEU A 95 -3.71 -12.30 6.78
N ALA A 96 -4.80 -12.94 7.18
CA ALA A 96 -6.09 -12.29 7.31
C ALA A 96 -6.02 -11.17 8.35
N SER A 97 -5.40 -11.42 9.50
CA SER A 97 -5.14 -10.39 10.52
C SER A 97 -4.25 -9.26 10.01
N LYS A 98 -3.20 -9.59 9.23
CA LYS A 98 -2.33 -8.58 8.62
C LYS A 98 -3.08 -7.72 7.61
N LEU A 99 -3.91 -8.32 6.75
CA LEU A 99 -4.74 -7.61 5.78
C LEU A 99 -5.68 -6.63 6.50
N ALA A 100 -6.40 -7.09 7.53
CA ALA A 100 -7.30 -6.24 8.31
C ALA A 100 -6.57 -5.02 8.91
N ARG A 101 -5.38 -5.23 9.48
CA ARG A 101 -4.56 -4.14 10.01
C ARG A 101 -4.14 -3.15 8.93
N VAL A 102 -3.62 -3.63 7.79
CA VAL A 102 -3.20 -2.77 6.67
C VAL A 102 -4.38 -1.98 6.11
N SER A 103 -5.55 -2.59 5.92
CA SER A 103 -6.76 -1.91 5.48
C SER A 103 -7.20 -0.82 6.47
N SER A 104 -7.13 -1.09 7.77
CA SER A 104 -7.43 -0.09 8.80
C SER A 104 -6.45 1.08 8.77
N GLU A 105 -5.14 0.81 8.75
CA GLU A 105 -4.09 1.82 8.69
C GLU A 105 -4.25 2.71 7.44
N LYS A 106 -4.58 2.09 6.29
CA LYS A 106 -4.82 2.77 5.02
C LYS A 106 -5.98 3.76 5.15
N LYS A 107 -7.12 3.31 5.66
CA LYS A 107 -8.31 4.15 5.85
C LYS A 107 -8.02 5.32 6.79
N THR A 108 -7.40 5.06 7.94
CA THR A 108 -7.03 6.12 8.90
C THR A 108 -6.08 7.15 8.28
N SER A 109 -5.10 6.71 7.49
CA SER A 109 -4.20 7.61 6.79
C SER A 109 -4.92 8.48 5.77
N GLU A 110 -5.87 7.94 5.01
CA GLU A 110 -6.64 8.69 4.02
C GLU A 110 -7.59 9.70 4.66
N ASP A 111 -8.23 9.32 5.77
CA ASP A 111 -9.06 10.23 6.56
C ASP A 111 -8.23 11.40 7.11
N ARG A 112 -7.02 11.14 7.63
CA ARG A 112 -6.11 12.19 8.10
C ARG A 112 -5.66 13.12 6.97
N ILE A 113 -5.34 12.56 5.80
CA ILE A 113 -4.98 13.37 4.62
C ILE A 113 -6.15 14.25 4.19
N ARG A 114 -7.38 13.71 4.18
CA ARG A 114 -8.58 14.47 3.83
C ARG A 114 -8.81 15.63 4.80
N GLU A 115 -8.60 15.40 6.09
CA GLU A 115 -8.78 16.44 7.10
C GLU A 115 -7.73 17.55 6.98
N LEU A 116 -6.45 17.19 6.88
CA LEU A 116 -5.37 18.15 6.65
C LEU A 116 -5.57 18.98 5.38
N LYS A 117 -6.15 18.40 4.32
CA LYS A 117 -6.51 19.13 3.10
C LYS A 117 -7.58 20.19 3.35
N LYS A 118 -8.58 19.92 4.20
CA LYS A 118 -9.61 20.91 4.56
C LYS A 118 -9.03 22.03 5.41
N GLU A 119 -8.24 21.69 6.44
CA GLU A 119 -7.56 22.67 7.30
C GLU A 119 -6.68 23.62 6.46
N LEU A 120 -5.93 23.07 5.50
CA LEU A 120 -5.10 23.84 4.58
C LEU A 120 -5.92 24.78 3.69
N GLN A 121 -7.09 24.35 3.21
CA GLN A 121 -7.99 25.18 2.40
C GLN A 121 -8.57 26.34 3.23
N GLN A 122 -9.00 26.07 4.46
CA GLN A 122 -9.51 27.10 5.37
C GLN A 122 -8.43 28.14 5.68
N LEU A 123 -7.23 27.69 6.04
CA LEU A 123 -6.11 28.59 6.33
C LEU A 123 -5.76 29.48 5.13
N LYS A 124 -5.79 28.92 3.91
CA LYS A 124 -5.54 29.68 2.67
C LYS A 124 -6.57 30.79 2.44
N LEU A 125 -7.84 30.54 2.77
CA LEU A 125 -8.90 31.55 2.68
C LEU A 125 -8.65 32.67 3.70
N THR A 126 -8.41 32.32 4.96
CA THR A 126 -8.14 33.31 6.03
C THR A 126 -6.95 34.20 5.68
N VAL A 127 -5.84 33.61 5.23
CA VAL A 127 -4.66 34.39 4.80
C VAL A 127 -4.98 35.32 3.63
N SER A 128 -5.82 34.89 2.68
CA SER A 128 -6.22 35.73 1.55
C SER A 128 -7.12 36.89 1.99
N GLU A 129 -8.06 36.64 2.89
CA GLU A 129 -8.93 37.67 3.48
C GLU A 129 -8.12 38.71 4.26
N GLU A 130 -7.19 38.29 5.11
CA GLU A 130 -6.32 39.18 5.86
C GLU A 130 -5.43 40.02 4.96
N LYS A 131 -4.83 39.40 3.93
CA LYS A 131 -4.06 40.12 2.92
C LYS A 131 -4.89 41.18 2.18
N SER A 132 -6.16 40.86 1.87
CA SER A 132 -7.07 41.82 1.25
C SER A 132 -7.39 43.01 2.16
N LYS A 133 -7.54 42.78 3.48
CA LYS A 133 -7.76 43.83 4.48
C LYS A 133 -6.56 44.76 4.58
N LEU A 134 -5.34 44.22 4.55
CA LEU A 134 -4.10 45.01 4.61
C LEU A 134 -3.87 45.85 3.34
N ASN A 135 -4.27 45.35 2.17
CA ASN A 135 -4.08 46.05 0.89
C ASN A 135 -5.07 47.21 0.63
N LYS A 136 -6.07 47.41 1.50
CA LYS A 136 -6.96 48.57 1.41
C LYS A 136 -6.20 49.82 1.87
N ARG A 137 -5.84 50.69 0.93
CA ARG A 137 -5.31 52.02 1.26
C ARG A 137 -6.37 52.80 2.06
N PRO A 138 -5.99 53.50 3.15
CA PRO A 138 -6.90 54.39 3.86
C PRO A 138 -7.43 55.49 2.91
N CYS A 139 -8.74 55.75 2.91
CA CYS A 139 -9.36 56.69 1.94
C CYS A 139 -8.93 58.15 2.13
N TRP A 140 -8.36 58.50 3.28
CA TRP A 140 -7.85 59.84 3.58
C TRP A 140 -6.44 60.10 3.00
N ILE A 141 -5.80 59.10 2.38
CA ILE A 141 -4.59 59.32 1.58
C ILE A 141 -5.01 59.73 0.16
N THR A 142 -5.71 60.85 0.03
CA THR A 142 -5.73 61.64 -1.20
C THR A 142 -4.65 62.70 -1.06
N LYS A 143 -3.78 62.82 -2.06
CA LYS A 143 -2.69 63.81 -2.09
C LYS A 143 -3.26 65.19 -1.74
N THR A 144 -2.92 65.70 -0.57
CA THR A 144 -2.96 67.14 -0.35
C THR A 144 -1.90 67.73 -1.26
N GLU A 145 -2.34 68.35 -2.35
CA GLU A 145 -1.53 69.31 -3.09
C GLU A 145 -1.21 70.44 -2.11
N ILE A 146 -0.06 70.34 -1.44
CA ILE A 146 0.48 71.45 -0.67
C ILE A 146 0.99 72.45 -1.72
N HIS A 147 0.13 73.40 -2.08
CA HIS A 147 0.53 74.55 -2.88
C HIS A 147 1.28 75.53 -1.97
N ILE A 148 2.61 75.37 -1.87
CA ILE A 148 3.49 76.34 -1.21
C ILE A 148 3.74 77.46 -2.22
N SER A 149 3.00 78.55 -2.09
CA SER A 149 3.37 79.82 -2.73
C SER A 149 4.35 80.56 -1.82
N PHE A 150 5.49 80.94 -2.41
CA PHE A 150 6.60 81.70 -1.81
C PHE A 150 6.17 83.08 -1.28
#